data_AF-A0AA36J7Z0-F1
#
_entry.id   AF-A0AA36J7Z0-F1
#
_cell.length_a   1.000
_cell.length_b   1.000
_cell.length_c   1.000
_cell.angle_alpha   90.00
_cell.angle_beta   90.00
_cell.angle_gamma   90.00
#
_symmetry.space_group_name_H-M   'P 1'
#
loop_
_entity.id
_entity.type
_entity.pdbx_description
1 polymer ?
#
loop_
_entity_poly.entity_id
_entity_poly.type
_entity_poly.pdbx_seq_one_letter_code
_entity_poly.pdbx_strand_id
1 'polypeptide(L)'
;MRRPLRRLSRAPPWLQAGWTGAKSAWIQQLRLQHPGLGAALVLLKTWAQRRQVYGQSVGFPSGLGFNCLGLFAVQQSLPQVGLVEVPDFAPEAKAWHQEDLSAVPSLVTRIFRFYAEDFDWHSELVSIRLARRSAKAARGDVRVLAIEDPVETYLDLARPYMNQARSELLRREMCAAAASLGSGSWEGFQ
;
A
#
# COMPACT_ATOMS: atom_id res chain seq x y z
N MET A 1 23.22 -11.11 41.08
CA MET A 1 22.25 -10.21 40.43
C MET A 1 21.46 -11.00 39.39
N ARG A 2 20.17 -11.27 39.64
CA ARG A 2 19.28 -11.98 38.69
C ARG A 2 18.56 -10.96 37.81
N ARG A 3 18.69 -11.06 36.48
CA ARG A 3 17.92 -10.24 35.54
C ARG A 3 16.42 -10.53 35.70
N PRO A 4 15.54 -9.52 35.77
CA PRO A 4 14.10 -9.75 35.86
C PRO A 4 13.60 -10.39 34.57
N LEU A 5 12.86 -11.50 34.71
CA LEU A 5 12.11 -12.12 33.63
C LEU A 5 11.10 -11.09 33.12
N ARG A 6 11.28 -10.60 31.88
CA ARG A 6 10.29 -9.78 31.20
C ARG A 6 8.98 -10.57 31.18
N ARG A 7 7.91 -9.98 31.74
CA ARG A 7 6.55 -10.51 31.60
C ARG A 7 6.28 -10.69 30.11
N LEU A 8 5.99 -11.92 29.70
CA LEU A 8 5.50 -12.20 28.36
C LEU A 8 4.20 -11.44 28.18
N SER A 9 4.26 -10.34 27.44
CA SER A 9 3.09 -9.60 26.98
C SER A 9 2.13 -10.58 26.32
N ARG A 10 0.85 -10.54 26.68
CA ARG A 10 -0.19 -11.37 26.07
C ARG A 10 -0.04 -11.31 24.55
N ALA A 11 0.00 -12.48 23.91
CA ALA A 11 0.02 -12.60 22.46
C ALA A 11 -1.08 -11.70 21.86
N PRO A 12 -0.77 -10.87 20.85
CA PRO A 12 -1.75 -10.00 20.25
C PRO A 12 -2.98 -10.78 19.74
N PRO A 13 -4.19 -10.19 19.80
CA PRO A 13 -5.45 -10.89 19.46
C PRO A 13 -5.48 -11.51 18.05
N TRP A 14 -4.70 -10.99 17.10
CA TRP A 14 -4.67 -11.45 15.71
C TRP A 14 -3.95 -12.79 15.49
N LEU A 15 -3.14 -13.27 16.43
CA LEU A 15 -2.53 -14.61 16.36
C LEU A 15 -3.57 -15.75 16.40
N GLN A 16 -4.80 -15.47 16.84
CA GLN A 16 -5.88 -16.46 16.94
C GLN A 16 -6.85 -16.44 15.73
N ALA A 17 -6.80 -15.40 14.87
CA ALA A 17 -7.84 -15.12 13.87
C ALA A 17 -7.58 -15.70 12.46
N GLY A 18 -6.49 -16.45 12.27
CA GLY A 18 -6.02 -16.85 10.94
C GLY A 18 -5.49 -15.66 10.11
N TRP A 19 -4.74 -15.96 9.05
CA TRP A 19 -3.96 -14.98 8.29
C TRP A 19 -4.81 -13.85 7.67
N THR A 20 -6.02 -14.14 7.18
CA THR A 20 -6.94 -13.13 6.64
C THR A 20 -7.40 -12.12 7.71
N GLY A 21 -7.61 -12.61 8.94
CA GLY A 21 -7.94 -11.78 10.09
C GLY A 21 -6.78 -10.85 10.47
N ALA A 22 -5.55 -11.36 10.44
CA ALA A 22 -4.35 -10.59 10.75
C ALA A 22 -4.11 -9.41 9.79
N LYS A 23 -4.21 -9.65 8.47
CA LYS A 23 -4.05 -8.59 7.45
C LYS A 23 -5.07 -7.46 7.63
N SER A 24 -6.32 -7.83 7.91
CA SER A 24 -7.41 -6.87 8.12
C SER A 24 -7.24 -6.08 9.43
N ALA A 25 -6.89 -6.77 10.52
CA ALA A 25 -6.63 -6.16 11.81
C ALA A 25 -5.47 -5.15 11.75
N TRP A 26 -4.39 -5.51 11.05
CA TRP A 26 -3.23 -4.65 10.86
C TRP A 26 -3.57 -3.36 10.07
N ILE A 27 -4.29 -3.47 8.95
CA ILE A 27 -4.77 -2.29 8.22
C ILE A 27 -5.66 -1.42 9.12
N GLN A 28 -6.54 -2.02 9.93
CA GLN A 28 -7.39 -1.26 10.84
C GLN A 28 -6.60 -0.54 11.91
N GLN A 29 -5.61 -1.20 12.53
CA GLN A 29 -4.73 -0.58 13.50
C GLN A 29 -3.97 0.61 12.90
N LEU A 30 -3.44 0.46 11.68
CA LEU A 30 -2.74 1.54 10.98
C LEU A 30 -3.65 2.77 10.76
N ARG A 31 -4.93 2.54 10.41
CA ARG A 31 -5.91 3.62 10.25
C ARG A 31 -6.24 4.32 11.56
N LEU A 32 -6.30 3.58 12.66
CA LEU A 32 -6.54 4.16 13.99
C LEU A 32 -5.35 5.01 14.45
N GLN A 33 -4.13 4.58 14.15
CA GLN A 33 -2.91 5.32 14.49
C GLN A 33 -2.69 6.54 13.59
N HIS A 34 -3.09 6.45 12.31
CA HIS A 34 -2.89 7.48 11.29
C HIS A 34 -4.18 7.75 10.52
N PRO A 35 -5.12 8.54 11.07
CA PRO A 35 -6.44 8.74 10.48
C PRO A 35 -6.39 9.41 9.10
N GLY A 36 -5.47 10.37 8.88
CA GLY A 36 -5.32 11.03 7.58
C GLY A 36 -4.82 10.08 6.49
N LEU A 37 -3.85 9.22 6.79
CA LEU A 37 -3.48 8.11 5.89
C LEU A 37 -4.66 7.18 5.64
N GLY A 38 -5.39 6.81 6.69
CA GLY A 38 -6.57 5.95 6.56
C GLY A 38 -7.61 6.52 5.60
N ALA A 39 -7.90 7.82 5.70
CA ALA A 39 -8.78 8.54 4.79
C ALA A 39 -8.23 8.56 3.35
N ALA A 40 -6.92 8.81 3.16
CA ALA A 40 -6.30 8.78 1.84
C ALA A 40 -6.39 7.40 1.17
N LEU A 41 -6.18 6.31 1.92
CA LEU A 41 -6.33 4.94 1.40
C LEU A 41 -7.79 4.59 1.07
N VAL A 42 -8.76 5.16 1.81
CA VAL A 42 -10.18 5.02 1.46
C VAL A 42 -10.47 5.74 0.14
N LEU A 43 -10.04 7.00 0.00
CA LEU A 43 -10.21 7.78 -1.23
C LEU A 43 -9.58 7.10 -2.45
N LEU A 44 -8.37 6.54 -2.30
CA LEU A 44 -7.71 5.77 -3.37
C LEU A 44 -8.58 4.60 -3.85
N LYS A 45 -9.18 3.84 -2.93
CA LYS A 45 -10.05 2.71 -3.30
C LYS A 45 -11.36 3.19 -3.91
N THR A 46 -11.98 4.24 -3.36
CA THR A 46 -13.20 4.83 -3.91
C THR A 46 -12.98 5.34 -5.33
N TRP A 47 -11.86 6.02 -5.56
CA TRP A 47 -11.42 6.42 -6.90
C TRP A 47 -11.29 5.20 -7.83
N ALA A 48 -10.57 4.16 -7.41
CA ALA A 48 -10.36 2.98 -8.24
C ALA A 48 -11.67 2.26 -8.60
N GLN A 49 -12.63 2.22 -7.66
CA GLN A 49 -13.98 1.70 -7.89
C GLN A 49 -14.73 2.53 -8.95
N ARG A 50 -14.70 3.85 -8.83
CA ARG A 50 -15.36 4.78 -9.78
C ARG A 50 -14.75 4.71 -11.18
N ARG A 51 -13.45 4.45 -11.27
CA ARG A 51 -12.73 4.26 -12.55
C ARG A 51 -12.81 2.82 -13.08
N GLN A 52 -13.54 1.93 -12.40
CA GLN A 52 -13.70 0.52 -12.78
C GLN A 52 -12.37 -0.26 -12.89
N VAL A 53 -11.37 0.14 -12.10
CA VAL A 53 -10.05 -0.50 -12.01
C VAL A 53 -9.81 -1.15 -10.64
N TYR A 54 -10.88 -1.68 -10.04
CA TYR A 54 -10.87 -2.22 -8.68
C TYR A 54 -11.55 -3.59 -8.59
N GLY A 55 -10.91 -4.54 -7.90
CA GLY A 55 -11.52 -5.82 -7.53
C GLY A 55 -11.05 -6.99 -8.39
N GLN A 56 -10.78 -8.11 -7.72
CA GLN A 56 -10.24 -9.31 -8.38
C GLN A 56 -11.23 -9.95 -9.35
N SER A 57 -12.54 -9.85 -9.10
CA SER A 57 -13.58 -10.37 -10.00
C SER A 57 -13.60 -9.70 -11.37
N VAL A 58 -13.09 -8.48 -11.49
CA VAL A 58 -12.94 -7.73 -12.75
C VAL A 58 -11.50 -7.72 -13.27
N GLY A 59 -10.59 -8.45 -12.61
CA GLY A 59 -9.20 -8.59 -13.02
C GLY A 59 -8.25 -7.51 -12.48
N PHE A 60 -8.63 -6.78 -11.43
CA PHE A 60 -7.83 -5.73 -10.81
C PHE A 60 -7.41 -6.07 -9.37
N PRO A 61 -6.47 -5.33 -8.76
CA PRO A 61 -6.08 -5.57 -7.38
C PRO A 61 -7.26 -5.48 -6.40
N SER A 62 -7.20 -6.26 -5.33
CA SER A 62 -8.16 -6.19 -4.23
C SER A 62 -7.97 -4.92 -3.40
N GLY A 63 -8.85 -4.69 -2.42
CA GLY A 63 -8.68 -3.60 -1.46
C GLY A 63 -7.37 -3.67 -0.68
N LEU A 64 -6.82 -4.87 -0.43
CA LEU A 64 -5.50 -5.02 0.17
C LEU A 64 -4.39 -4.58 -0.80
N GLY A 65 -4.48 -4.96 -2.07
CA GLY A 65 -3.54 -4.52 -3.11
C GLY A 65 -3.49 -2.99 -3.22
N PHE A 66 -4.65 -2.33 -3.21
CA PHE A 66 -4.71 -0.86 -3.20
C PHE A 66 -4.17 -0.22 -1.92
N ASN A 67 -4.39 -0.83 -0.75
CA ASN A 67 -3.73 -0.36 0.47
C ASN A 67 -2.20 -0.45 0.34
N CYS A 68 -1.66 -1.55 -0.20
CA CYS A 68 -0.22 -1.72 -0.41
C CYS A 68 0.32 -0.68 -1.40
N LEU A 69 -0.41 -0.39 -2.49
CA LEU A 69 -0.05 0.65 -3.43
C LEU A 69 0.08 2.02 -2.76
N GLY A 70 -0.96 2.44 -2.03
CA GLY A 70 -0.98 3.74 -1.35
C GLY A 70 0.12 3.85 -0.29
N LEU A 71 0.30 2.81 0.53
CA LEU A 71 1.34 2.78 1.56
C LEU A 71 2.75 2.86 0.98
N PHE A 72 3.03 2.11 -0.08
CA PHE A 72 4.34 2.11 -0.72
C PHE A 72 4.67 3.50 -1.27
N ALA A 73 3.73 4.14 -1.98
CA ALA A 73 3.91 5.49 -2.50
C ALA A 73 4.18 6.53 -1.40
N VAL A 74 3.47 6.42 -0.26
CA VAL A 74 3.70 7.27 0.90
C VAL A 74 5.08 7.03 1.49
N GLN A 75 5.52 5.79 1.66
CA GLN A 75 6.88 5.46 2.13
C GLN A 75 7.97 6.03 1.22
N GLN A 76 7.78 5.99 -0.10
CA GLN A 76 8.76 6.53 -1.04
C GLN A 76 8.73 8.08 -1.09
N SER A 77 7.57 8.69 -0.88
CA SER A 77 7.40 10.16 -0.92
C SER A 77 7.76 10.87 0.38
N LEU A 78 7.77 10.13 1.50
CA LEU A 78 8.07 10.62 2.83
C LEU A 78 9.04 9.63 3.50
N PRO A 79 10.35 9.70 3.23
CA PRO A 79 11.34 8.74 3.75
C PRO A 79 11.41 8.66 5.28
N GLN A 80 10.89 9.69 5.97
CA GLN A 80 10.72 9.71 7.43
C GLN A 80 9.59 8.80 7.93
N VAL A 81 8.67 8.39 7.05
CA VAL A 81 7.66 7.37 7.34
C VAL A 81 8.36 6.03 7.33
N GLY A 82 8.62 5.52 8.54
CA GLY A 82 9.32 4.26 8.74
C GLY A 82 8.63 3.05 8.11
N LEU A 83 9.30 1.90 8.18
CA LEU A 83 8.73 0.61 7.84
C LEU A 83 7.38 0.44 8.54
N VAL A 84 6.37 -0.08 7.83
CA VAL A 84 5.16 -0.49 8.52
C VAL A 84 5.53 -1.75 9.32
N GLU A 85 5.27 -1.76 10.62
CA GLU A 85 5.38 -3.01 11.41
C GLU A 85 4.38 -4.00 10.86
N VAL A 86 4.86 -5.00 10.12
CA VAL A 86 4.09 -6.21 9.87
C VAL A 86 4.38 -7.14 11.05
N PRO A 87 3.38 -7.46 11.88
CA PRO A 87 3.57 -8.35 13.02
C PRO A 87 4.26 -9.64 12.56
N ASP A 88 5.29 -10.06 13.30
CA ASP A 88 6.24 -11.17 13.04
C ASP A 88 7.51 -10.86 12.21
N PHE A 89 7.63 -9.71 11.52
CA PHE A 89 8.74 -9.52 10.56
C PHE A 89 9.61 -8.25 10.71
N ALA A 90 9.33 -7.36 11.66
CA ALA A 90 10.15 -6.16 11.88
C ALA A 90 10.66 -6.08 13.33
N PRO A 91 11.97 -6.25 13.58
CA PRO A 91 12.54 -6.11 14.92
C PRO A 91 12.49 -4.67 15.45
N GLU A 92 12.44 -3.66 14.56
CA GLU A 92 12.52 -2.25 14.95
C GLU A 92 11.84 -1.36 13.88
N ALA A 93 10.55 -1.07 14.02
CA ALA A 93 10.00 0.03 13.22
C ALA A 93 10.39 1.38 13.83
N LYS A 94 10.69 2.32 12.94
CA LYS A 94 10.75 3.72 13.31
C LYS A 94 9.32 4.23 13.47
N ALA A 95 9.07 4.91 14.59
CA ALA A 95 7.80 5.56 14.85
C ALA A 95 7.47 6.55 13.71
N TRP A 96 6.22 6.53 13.28
CA TRP A 96 5.72 7.41 12.22
C TRP A 96 5.52 8.82 12.78
N HIS A 97 6.11 9.83 12.13
CA HIS A 97 5.85 11.23 12.49
C HIS A 97 4.40 11.61 12.13
N GLN A 98 3.61 12.05 13.13
CA GLN A 98 2.17 12.28 12.98
C GLN A 98 1.83 13.44 12.03
N GLU A 99 2.66 14.49 12.00
CA GLU A 99 2.35 15.73 11.29
C GLU A 99 2.21 15.52 9.77
N ASP A 100 3.06 14.68 9.17
CA ASP A 100 3.11 14.45 7.72
C ASP A 100 1.95 13.62 7.17
N LEU A 101 1.23 12.91 8.04
CA LEU A 101 0.19 11.95 7.63
C LEU A 101 -1.24 12.45 7.92
N SER A 102 -1.37 13.69 8.39
CA SER A 102 -2.65 14.31 8.71
C SER A 102 -3.33 14.96 7.50
N ALA A 103 -2.54 15.50 6.56
CA ALA A 103 -3.03 16.25 5.41
C ALA A 103 -3.49 15.33 4.26
N VAL A 104 -4.73 14.86 4.33
CA VAL A 104 -5.34 13.95 3.33
C VAL A 104 -5.13 14.41 1.88
N PRO A 105 -5.37 15.69 1.50
CA PRO A 105 -5.20 16.12 0.12
C PRO A 105 -3.76 15.96 -0.40
N SER A 106 -2.78 16.27 0.47
CA SER A 106 -1.35 16.12 0.17
C SER A 106 -0.97 14.65 -0.02
N LEU A 107 -1.47 13.76 0.84
CA LEU A 107 -1.21 12.31 0.73
C LEU A 107 -1.77 11.73 -0.56
N VAL A 108 -3.02 12.04 -0.90
CA VAL A 108 -3.65 11.57 -2.14
C VAL A 108 -2.85 12.07 -3.35
N THR A 109 -2.49 13.35 -3.39
CA THR A 109 -1.67 13.93 -4.46
C THR A 109 -0.33 13.21 -4.61
N ARG A 110 0.37 12.95 -3.50
CA ARG A 110 1.65 12.22 -3.50
C ARG A 110 1.51 10.81 -4.04
N ILE A 111 0.46 10.08 -3.65
CA ILE A 111 0.20 8.71 -4.12
C ILE A 111 0.08 8.69 -5.66
N PHE A 112 -0.79 9.54 -6.22
CA PHE A 112 -1.00 9.55 -7.67
C PHE A 112 0.22 10.04 -8.44
N ARG A 113 0.88 11.10 -7.94
CA ARG A 113 2.09 11.63 -8.54
C ARG A 113 3.21 10.58 -8.60
N PHE A 114 3.44 9.85 -7.50
CA PHE A 114 4.43 8.78 -7.45
C PHE A 114 4.20 7.72 -8.54
N TYR A 115 2.97 7.25 -8.70
CA TYR A 115 2.65 6.24 -9.73
C TYR A 115 2.63 6.80 -11.15
N ALA A 116 2.45 8.11 -11.32
CA ALA A 116 2.46 8.77 -12.62
C ALA A 116 3.86 9.12 -13.11
N GLU A 117 4.76 9.52 -12.20
CA GLU A 117 6.06 10.13 -12.53
C GLU A 117 7.26 9.27 -12.10
N ASP A 118 7.19 8.62 -10.92
CA ASP A 118 8.38 8.07 -10.26
C ASP A 118 8.47 6.54 -10.35
N PHE A 119 7.35 5.84 -10.25
CA PHE A 119 7.29 4.38 -10.22
C PHE A 119 7.48 3.77 -11.61
N ASP A 120 8.49 2.91 -11.76
CA ASP A 120 8.68 2.15 -13.00
C ASP A 120 7.82 0.89 -12.99
N TRP A 121 6.66 1.01 -13.62
CA TRP A 121 5.67 -0.05 -13.79
C TRP A 121 6.21 -1.34 -14.42
N HIS A 122 7.34 -1.29 -15.14
CA HIS A 122 7.92 -2.45 -15.80
C HIS A 122 8.93 -3.17 -14.91
N SER A 123 9.78 -2.42 -14.21
CA SER A 123 10.88 -3.04 -13.46
C SER A 123 10.60 -3.20 -11.97
N GLU A 124 9.68 -2.44 -11.38
CA GLU A 124 9.56 -2.35 -9.93
C GLU A 124 8.47 -3.23 -9.31
N LEU A 125 8.76 -3.67 -8.08
CA LEU A 125 7.86 -4.39 -7.19
C LEU A 125 7.35 -3.44 -6.11
N VAL A 126 6.03 -3.42 -5.90
CA VAL A 126 5.42 -2.76 -4.76
C VAL A 126 5.62 -3.64 -3.53
N SER A 127 6.50 -3.24 -2.62
CA SER A 127 6.73 -3.93 -1.34
C SER A 127 6.79 -2.93 -0.19
N ILE A 128 5.75 -2.94 0.63
CA ILE A 128 5.65 -2.07 1.82
C ILE A 128 6.52 -2.57 2.98
N ARG A 129 6.89 -3.85 2.95
CA ARG A 129 7.77 -4.49 3.92
C ARG A 129 9.21 -4.02 3.75
N LEU A 130 9.65 -3.78 2.51
CA LEU A 130 11.00 -3.30 2.24
C LEU A 130 11.13 -1.79 2.42
N ALA A 131 10.04 -1.04 2.27
CA ALA A 131 9.99 0.44 2.27
C ALA A 131 11.04 1.11 1.37
N ARG A 132 11.55 0.38 0.39
CA ARG A 132 12.52 0.85 -0.60
C ARG A 132 12.16 0.28 -1.96
N ARG A 133 12.55 1.00 -3.00
CA ARG A 133 12.49 0.56 -4.39
C ARG A 133 13.18 -0.80 -4.54
N SER A 134 12.51 -1.72 -5.22
CA SER A 134 13.02 -3.07 -5.47
C SER A 134 12.57 -3.55 -6.83
N ALA A 135 13.42 -4.29 -7.52
CA ALA A 135 13.10 -4.85 -8.82
C ALA A 135 12.17 -6.06 -8.67
N LYS A 136 11.30 -6.29 -9.65
CA LYS A 136 10.55 -7.53 -9.78
C LYS A 136 11.52 -8.71 -9.87
N ALA A 137 11.18 -9.80 -9.19
CA ALA A 137 11.84 -11.06 -9.48
C ALA A 137 11.63 -11.39 -10.96
N ALA A 138 12.65 -11.93 -11.65
CA ALA A 138 12.59 -12.30 -13.07
C ALA A 138 11.50 -13.36 -13.42
N ARG A 139 10.70 -13.77 -12.43
CA ARG A 139 9.62 -14.77 -12.56
C ARG A 139 8.33 -14.12 -13.06
N GLY A 140 8.23 -13.96 -14.37
CA GLY A 140 6.98 -13.72 -15.12
C GLY A 140 7.00 -12.47 -15.99
N ASP A 141 5.83 -12.02 -16.43
CA ASP A 141 5.71 -10.90 -17.36
C ASP A 141 6.13 -9.59 -16.68
N VAL A 142 7.29 -9.08 -17.10
CA VAL A 142 7.86 -7.80 -16.63
C VAL A 142 6.92 -6.63 -16.86
N ARG A 143 5.94 -6.72 -17.77
CA ARG A 143 5.03 -5.60 -18.08
C ARG A 143 3.78 -5.55 -17.20
N VAL A 144 3.61 -6.50 -16.29
CA VAL A 144 2.47 -6.55 -15.37
C VAL A 144 2.86 -6.02 -14.00
N LEU A 145 2.02 -5.18 -13.40
CA LEU A 145 2.15 -4.71 -12.02
C LEU A 145 2.37 -5.91 -11.08
N ALA A 146 3.34 -5.77 -10.18
CA ALA A 146 3.62 -6.77 -9.15
C ALA A 146 3.50 -6.13 -7.77
N ILE A 147 2.78 -6.78 -6.87
CA ILE A 147 2.55 -6.30 -5.50
C ILE A 147 2.85 -7.43 -4.53
N GLU A 148 3.93 -7.33 -3.76
CA GLU A 148 4.27 -8.29 -2.71
C GLU A 148 3.18 -8.28 -1.63
N ASP A 149 2.65 -9.44 -1.26
CA ASP A 149 1.87 -9.54 -0.03
C ASP A 149 2.78 -9.30 1.19
N PRO A 150 2.42 -8.37 2.10
CA PRO A 150 3.29 -8.01 3.22
C PRO A 150 3.54 -9.14 4.20
N VAL A 151 2.70 -10.17 4.19
CA VAL A 151 2.75 -11.30 5.09
C VAL A 151 3.26 -12.55 4.37
N GLU A 152 2.66 -12.87 3.22
CA GLU A 152 3.02 -14.01 2.39
C GLU A 152 3.94 -13.55 1.24
N THR A 153 5.20 -13.23 1.54
CA THR A 153 6.13 -12.57 0.59
C THR A 153 6.36 -13.28 -0.75
N TYR A 154 6.00 -14.55 -0.87
CA TYR A 154 6.02 -15.30 -2.14
C TYR A 154 4.79 -15.06 -3.02
N LEU A 155 3.76 -14.40 -2.50
CA LEU A 155 2.49 -14.12 -3.15
C LEU A 155 2.52 -12.72 -3.80
N ASP A 156 2.15 -12.67 -5.07
CA ASP A 156 1.90 -11.43 -5.80
C ASP A 156 0.40 -11.13 -5.79
N LEU A 157 -0.01 -10.09 -5.08
CA LEU A 157 -1.40 -9.66 -4.92
C LEU A 157 -2.06 -9.20 -6.23
N ALA A 158 -1.26 -8.89 -7.27
CA ALA A 158 -1.78 -8.59 -8.60
C ALA A 158 -2.10 -9.85 -9.40
N ARG A 159 -1.47 -10.99 -9.09
CA ARG A 159 -1.67 -12.27 -9.81
C ARG A 159 -2.76 -13.13 -9.17
N PRO A 160 -3.49 -13.93 -9.97
CA PRO A 160 -3.44 -14.04 -11.44
C PRO A 160 -4.32 -13.00 -12.17
N TYR A 161 -4.86 -12.01 -11.45
CA TYR A 161 -5.95 -11.17 -11.93
C TYR A 161 -5.52 -10.13 -12.97
N MET A 162 -4.35 -9.53 -12.77
CA MET A 162 -3.78 -8.52 -13.65
C MET A 162 -3.10 -9.13 -14.87
N ASN A 163 -3.23 -8.45 -16.01
CA ASN A 163 -2.47 -8.71 -17.22
C ASN A 163 -1.90 -7.38 -17.76
N GLN A 164 -1.13 -7.43 -18.84
CA GLN A 164 -0.48 -6.24 -19.39
C GLN A 164 -1.48 -5.12 -19.73
N ALA A 165 -2.60 -5.45 -20.40
CA ALA A 165 -3.61 -4.46 -20.79
C ALA A 165 -4.25 -3.76 -19.57
N ARG A 166 -4.56 -4.51 -18.52
CA ARG A 166 -5.11 -3.95 -17.27
C ARG A 166 -4.08 -3.13 -16.50
N SER A 167 -2.81 -3.55 -16.52
CA SER A 167 -1.70 -2.80 -15.95
C SER A 167 -1.54 -1.44 -16.62
N GLU A 168 -1.59 -1.42 -17.95
CA GLU A 168 -1.50 -0.19 -18.73
C GLU A 168 -2.73 0.70 -18.52
N LEU A 169 -3.93 0.13 -18.47
CA LEU A 169 -5.14 0.87 -18.11
C LEU A 169 -5.00 1.53 -16.74
N LEU A 170 -4.62 0.77 -15.70
CA LEU A 170 -4.45 1.32 -14.35
C LEU A 170 -3.39 2.43 -14.32
N ARG A 171 -2.27 2.27 -15.03
CA ARG A 171 -1.23 3.30 -15.16
C ARG A 171 -1.78 4.59 -15.76
N ARG A 172 -2.49 4.51 -16.90
CA ARG A 172 -3.10 5.69 -17.54
C ARG A 172 -4.09 6.38 -16.61
N GLU A 173 -4.88 5.62 -15.86
CA GLU A 173 -5.81 6.16 -14.88
C GLU A 173 -5.09 6.90 -13.75
N MET A 174 -3.99 6.35 -13.23
CA MET A 174 -3.14 7.04 -12.24
C MET A 174 -2.55 8.34 -12.79
N CYS A 175 -2.07 8.34 -14.05
CA CYS A 175 -1.57 9.55 -14.72
C CYS A 175 -2.67 10.61 -14.88
N ALA A 176 -3.87 10.22 -15.32
CA ALA A 176 -5.00 11.13 -15.47
C ALA A 176 -5.42 11.75 -14.12
N ALA A 177 -5.45 10.95 -13.05
CA ALA A 177 -5.74 11.43 -11.71
C ALA A 177 -4.64 12.39 -11.19
N ALA A 178 -3.36 12.09 -11.42
CA ALA A 178 -2.27 12.98 -11.04
C ALA A 178 -2.36 14.34 -11.76
N ALA A 179 -2.68 14.34 -13.06
CA ALA A 179 -2.87 15.56 -13.84
C ALA A 179 -4.06 16.39 -13.32
N SER A 180 -5.19 15.74 -12.99
CA SER A 180 -6.36 16.40 -12.42
C SER A 180 -6.06 17.05 -11.06
N LEU A 181 -5.37 16.32 -10.17
CA LEU A 181 -4.98 16.85 -8.85
C LEU A 181 -3.97 17.99 -8.98
N GLY A 182 -3.06 17.92 -9.97
CA GLY A 182 -2.09 18.98 -10.26
C GLY A 182 -2.72 20.30 -10.72
N SER A 183 -3.92 20.26 -11.31
CA SER A 183 -4.70 21.46 -11.64
C SER A 183 -5.64 21.91 -10.51
N GLY A 184 -5.61 21.23 -9.36
CA GLY A 184 -6.49 21.47 -8.23
C GLY A 184 -7.88 20.84 -8.36
N SER A 185 -8.14 20.05 -9.40
CA SER A 185 -9.40 19.34 -9.58
C SER A 185 -9.44 18.05 -8.77
N TRP A 186 -10.54 17.87 -8.03
CA TRP A 186 -10.83 16.68 -7.24
C TRP A 186 -11.96 15.84 -7.85
N GLU A 187 -12.25 16.06 -9.13
CA GLU A 187 -13.23 15.28 -9.88
C GLU A 187 -12.85 13.78 -9.86
N GLY A 188 -13.84 12.93 -9.57
CA GLY A 188 -13.64 11.48 -9.38
C GLY A 188 -13.28 11.05 -7.96
N PHE A 189 -13.05 12.00 -7.04
CA PHE A 189 -12.84 11.73 -5.60
C PHE A 189 -14.04 12.10 -4.72
N GLN A 190 -14.90 13.03 -5.17
CA GLN A 190 -16.18 13.41 -4.55
C GLN A 190 -17.31 12.46 -4.94
#